data_AF-A0A5E4WIE2-F1
#
_entry.id   AF-A0A5E4WIE2-F1
#
_cell.length_a   1.000
_cell.length_b   1.000
_cell.length_c   1.000
_cell.angle_alpha   90.00
_cell.angle_beta   90.00
_cell.angle_gamma   90.00
#
_symmetry.space_group_name_H-M   'P 1'
#
loop_
_entity.id
_entity.type
_entity.pdbx_description
1 polymer ?
#
loop_
_entity_poly.entity_id
_entity_poly.type
_entity_poly.pdbx_seq_one_letter_code
_entity_poly.pdbx_strand_id
1 'polypeptide(L)'
;MQRVDLARPYRIPESNHLSPVPEASQQPDAACPALPEMGPHGMYGAVVGHDGSTAALPAIGPYDFSSAERVRDALPMGATGAAVHMTLASHANATQYVVKRCPDAWHTTQAWLTSRLFGALGLPTPTTFLVRGCDEAFDGTRESGRLHLASVYLASYEDFGLWLVGEEARRAVVGQAQDRERTTICDGARIGAHMAGRVMEKLCKQERVAFWELSPQCARIYAGEVKSRNAMLGLLCEMLPDVYQCELERHYIAALWLGNWDLCNVFMENVGVWRDKEDLPRMMTVDFGACLEMGFQGTCKDTGYAVAVNQREGLPALPPLTETFRPDAACFASALPADALTDLSQFPYGEQYAPFVRRLKGFTPAASEDVVVEELKDPTGTRAVAAEMAYRLGRIHQEALLPWANTANELACAEMGGAPPQGRCDAPAQVHHLLSRRDSLVRLLGGEWGAQAWALAHPTRAAAIMAQQSPFMSL
;
A
#
# COMPACT_ATOMS: atom_id res chain seq x y z
N MET A 1 -2.75 41.93 5.46
CA MET A 1 -1.81 41.49 4.40
C MET A 1 -0.38 41.75 4.89
N GLN A 2 0.19 40.79 5.62
CA GLN A 2 1.58 40.82 6.08
C GLN A 2 2.26 39.55 5.56
N ARG A 3 3.34 39.74 4.78
CA ARG A 3 4.20 38.66 4.29
C ARG A 3 5.01 38.12 5.47
N VAL A 4 4.97 36.82 5.69
CA VAL A 4 5.88 36.11 6.59
C VAL A 4 7.12 35.71 5.78
N ASP A 5 8.28 36.10 6.28
CA ASP A 5 9.60 35.94 5.67
C ASP A 5 10.26 34.66 6.23
N LEU A 6 10.54 33.68 5.36
CA LEU A 6 11.01 32.32 5.73
C LEU A 6 12.54 32.19 5.84
N ALA A 7 13.28 33.30 5.96
CA ALA A 7 14.74 33.29 5.88
C ALA A 7 15.47 33.93 7.09
N ARG A 8 15.18 33.49 8.33
CA ARG A 8 16.04 33.82 9.48
C ARG A 8 16.61 32.59 10.19
N PRO A 9 17.95 32.49 10.33
CA PRO A 9 18.60 31.47 11.13
C PRO A 9 18.42 31.78 12.61
N TYR A 10 18.00 30.77 13.38
CA TYR A 10 17.77 30.87 14.81
C TYR A 10 19.11 31.04 15.56
N ARG A 11 19.25 32.13 16.33
CA ARG A 11 20.36 32.34 17.28
C ARG A 11 20.04 31.62 18.59
N ILE A 12 21.02 30.89 19.10
CA ILE A 12 21.00 30.26 20.43
C ILE A 12 21.21 31.35 21.49
N PRO A 13 20.36 31.47 22.52
CA PRO A 13 20.67 32.27 23.70
C PRO A 13 21.54 31.47 24.69
N GLU A 14 22.54 32.15 25.24
CA GLU A 14 23.48 31.63 26.23
C GLU A 14 22.81 31.20 27.55
N SER A 15 23.49 30.26 28.19
CA SER A 15 23.20 29.52 29.42
C SER A 15 22.72 30.35 30.61
N ASN A 16 21.73 29.81 31.34
CA ASN A 16 21.60 30.00 32.78
C ASN A 16 21.56 28.63 33.47
N HIS A 17 22.40 28.50 34.49
CA HIS A 17 22.63 27.32 35.31
C HIS A 17 21.35 26.73 35.92
N LEU A 18 21.12 25.42 35.71
CA LEU A 18 20.27 24.58 36.53
C LEU A 18 21.06 23.33 36.97
N SER A 19 21.00 23.06 38.26
CA SER A 19 21.66 21.99 39.01
C SER A 19 21.33 20.58 38.48
N PRO A 20 22.17 19.57 38.76
CA PRO A 20 22.10 18.27 38.09
C PRO A 20 20.84 17.49 38.47
N VAL A 21 20.09 17.09 37.45
CA VAL A 21 19.04 16.07 37.53
C VAL A 21 19.73 14.71 37.70
N PRO A 22 19.31 13.84 38.63
CA PRO A 22 19.94 12.55 38.85
C PRO A 22 19.84 11.70 37.58
N GLU A 23 20.95 11.05 37.22
CA GLU A 23 21.06 10.12 36.09
C GLU A 23 19.89 9.14 36.10
N ALA A 24 18.98 9.32 35.14
CA ALA A 24 18.01 8.30 34.80
C ALA A 24 18.80 7.08 34.36
N SER A 25 18.68 6.01 35.14
CA SER A 25 19.33 4.73 34.87
C SER A 25 19.01 4.30 33.45
N GLN A 26 20.03 4.20 32.60
CA GLN A 26 19.94 3.55 31.30
C GLN A 26 19.36 2.14 31.51
N GLN A 27 18.11 1.92 31.09
CA GLN A 27 17.64 0.57 30.86
C GLN A 27 18.54 -0.03 29.78
N PRO A 28 19.04 -1.26 29.95
CA PRO A 28 19.90 -1.88 28.96
C PRO A 28 19.10 -2.05 27.66
N ASP A 29 19.65 -1.53 26.55
CA ASP A 29 19.18 -1.82 25.20
C ASP A 29 19.03 -3.34 25.08
N ALA A 30 17.79 -3.82 25.02
CA ALA A 30 17.54 -5.22 24.73
C ALA A 30 18.15 -5.51 23.36
N ALA A 31 19.10 -6.44 23.29
CA ALA A 31 19.75 -6.82 22.04
C ALA A 31 18.67 -7.16 21.00
N CYS A 32 18.60 -6.36 19.92
CA CYS A 32 17.67 -6.62 18.84
C CYS A 32 18.04 -7.97 18.21
N PRO A 33 17.10 -8.91 18.07
CA PRO A 33 17.39 -10.19 17.47
C PRO A 33 17.82 -9.99 16.00
N ALA A 34 18.75 -10.84 15.54
CA ALA A 34 18.99 -10.99 14.12
C ALA A 34 17.70 -11.43 13.42
N LEU A 35 17.52 -11.03 12.17
CA LEU A 35 16.48 -11.65 11.34
C LEU A 35 16.68 -13.17 11.34
N PRO A 36 15.61 -13.97 11.42
CA PRO A 36 15.75 -15.42 11.32
C PRO A 36 16.48 -15.78 10.01
N GLU A 37 17.72 -16.29 10.10
CA GLU A 37 18.45 -16.83 8.95
C GLU A 37 17.78 -18.13 8.52
N MET A 38 17.28 -18.18 7.29
CA MET A 38 16.42 -19.26 6.80
C MET A 38 17.06 -19.99 5.62
N GLY A 39 17.81 -21.07 5.88
CA GLY A 39 18.10 -22.20 4.96
C GLY A 39 18.66 -21.94 3.54
N PRO A 40 19.06 -22.99 2.81
CA PRO A 40 19.66 -22.88 1.46
C PRO A 40 18.66 -22.49 0.35
N HIS A 41 17.36 -22.43 0.66
CA HIS A 41 16.30 -21.94 -0.23
C HIS A 41 15.73 -20.59 0.22
N GLY A 42 16.48 -19.88 1.06
CA GLY A 42 16.03 -18.66 1.73
C GLY A 42 15.21 -17.76 0.84
N MET A 43 13.97 -17.56 1.23
CA MET A 43 13.24 -16.32 1.05
C MET A 43 11.96 -16.43 1.86
N TYR A 44 11.74 -15.45 2.74
CA TYR A 44 10.39 -14.93 2.85
C TYR A 44 10.07 -14.33 1.48
N GLY A 45 9.38 -15.08 0.63
CA GLY A 45 8.83 -14.54 -0.61
C GLY A 45 7.75 -13.50 -0.30
N ALA A 46 7.04 -13.06 -1.34
CA ALA A 46 5.78 -12.36 -1.11
C ALA A 46 4.83 -13.26 -0.33
N VAL A 47 4.17 -12.68 0.69
CA VAL A 47 3.22 -13.32 1.63
C VAL A 47 3.43 -14.81 1.82
N VAL A 48 3.99 -15.18 2.97
CA VAL A 48 3.92 -16.55 3.51
C VAL A 48 2.48 -17.07 3.37
N GLY A 49 2.26 -17.99 2.43
CA GLY A 49 0.94 -18.53 2.08
C GLY A 49 0.58 -18.46 0.59
N HIS A 50 1.05 -17.44 -0.17
CA HIS A 50 0.88 -17.36 -1.64
C HIS A 50 2.00 -18.07 -2.41
N ASP A 51 3.18 -18.15 -1.82
CA ASP A 51 4.26 -19.04 -2.24
C ASP A 51 4.04 -20.50 -1.79
N GLY A 52 2.85 -20.81 -1.23
CA GLY A 52 2.54 -22.10 -0.60
C GLY A 52 3.48 -22.48 0.55
N SER A 53 4.20 -21.51 1.12
CA SER A 53 4.99 -21.68 2.33
C SER A 53 4.06 -21.86 3.53
N THR A 54 4.37 -22.85 4.35
CA THR A 54 3.73 -23.09 5.65
C THR A 54 4.55 -22.48 6.79
N ALA A 55 5.58 -21.68 6.47
CA ALA A 55 6.40 -21.02 7.48
C ALA A 55 5.54 -20.12 8.38
N ALA A 56 5.98 -19.90 9.61
CA ALA A 56 5.36 -18.88 10.46
C ALA A 56 5.71 -17.49 9.94
N LEU A 57 4.80 -16.53 10.08
CA LEU A 57 5.11 -15.13 9.84
C LEU A 57 6.19 -14.66 10.81
N PRO A 58 7.14 -13.82 10.37
CA PRO A 58 8.10 -13.24 11.29
C PRO A 58 7.35 -12.35 12.29
N ALA A 59 7.81 -12.37 13.54
CA ALA A 59 7.35 -11.43 14.56
C ALA A 59 7.56 -9.98 14.08
N ILE A 60 6.87 -9.02 14.70
CA ILE A 60 6.90 -7.60 14.30
C ILE A 60 8.32 -7.02 14.25
N GLY A 61 9.22 -7.44 15.15
CA GLY A 61 10.55 -6.86 15.35
C GLY A 61 10.62 -6.03 16.65
N PRO A 62 11.59 -5.11 16.81
CA PRO A 62 12.56 -4.68 15.80
C PRO A 62 13.71 -5.68 15.60
N TYR A 63 14.10 -5.91 14.35
CA TYR A 63 15.28 -6.70 14.00
C TYR A 63 16.51 -5.81 13.79
N ASP A 64 17.69 -6.37 14.06
CA ASP A 64 18.96 -5.66 13.90
C ASP A 64 19.38 -5.56 12.41
N PHE A 65 19.50 -4.33 11.92
CA PHE A 65 20.02 -3.96 10.60
C PHE A 65 21.31 -3.11 10.72
N SER A 66 22.02 -3.17 11.85
CA SER A 66 23.29 -2.47 12.06
C SER A 66 24.37 -2.83 11.05
N SER A 67 24.34 -4.05 10.51
CA SER A 67 25.26 -4.50 9.45
C SER A 67 24.75 -4.22 8.03
N ALA A 68 23.63 -3.51 7.87
CA ALA A 68 23.05 -3.27 6.56
C ALA A 68 23.92 -2.32 5.72
N GLU A 69 24.12 -2.68 4.46
CA GLU A 69 24.80 -1.84 3.47
C GLU A 69 23.81 -1.36 2.40
N ARG A 70 23.93 -0.09 2.01
CA ARG A 70 23.13 0.49 0.92
C ARG A 70 23.58 -0.09 -0.42
N VAL A 71 22.63 -0.57 -1.21
CA VAL A 71 22.88 -1.01 -2.60
C VAL A 71 23.09 0.22 -3.47
N ARG A 72 24.34 0.47 -3.89
CA ARG A 72 24.77 1.74 -4.50
C ARG A 72 24.21 2.01 -5.90
N ASP A 73 23.93 0.96 -6.67
CA ASP A 73 23.45 1.05 -8.06
C ASP A 73 21.94 0.84 -8.20
N ALA A 74 21.21 0.75 -7.09
CA ALA A 74 19.76 0.63 -7.11
C ALA A 74 19.11 1.98 -7.43
N LEU A 75 18.14 1.98 -8.36
CA LEU A 75 17.30 3.15 -8.61
C LEU A 75 16.50 3.48 -7.33
N PRO A 76 16.30 4.77 -7.00
CA PRO A 76 15.38 5.15 -5.93
C PRO A 76 14.00 4.55 -6.20
N MET A 77 13.41 3.88 -5.21
CA MET A 77 12.04 3.37 -5.32
C MET A 77 11.04 4.34 -4.69
N GLY A 78 9.90 4.46 -5.35
CA GLY A 78 8.88 5.46 -5.05
C GLY A 78 9.26 6.84 -5.59
N ALA A 79 8.25 7.60 -5.97
CA ALA A 79 8.38 8.93 -6.57
C ALA A 79 9.08 10.00 -5.68
N THR A 80 9.53 9.69 -4.46
CA THR A 80 10.14 10.68 -3.54
C THR A 80 11.50 10.27 -2.99
N GLY A 81 12.01 9.07 -3.32
CA GLY A 81 13.27 8.56 -2.77
C GLY A 81 13.24 8.30 -1.26
N ALA A 82 12.04 8.18 -0.67
CA ALA A 82 11.84 7.89 0.76
C ALA A 82 12.11 6.41 1.15
N ALA A 83 12.47 5.58 0.17
CA ALA A 83 12.85 4.19 0.35
C ALA A 83 14.25 3.93 -0.22
N VAL A 84 15.02 3.09 0.46
CA VAL A 84 16.41 2.75 0.14
C VAL A 84 16.56 1.24 0.04
N HIS A 85 17.30 0.77 -0.98
CA HIS A 85 17.67 -0.64 -1.09
C HIS A 85 18.86 -0.94 -0.17
N MET A 86 18.72 -1.99 0.62
CA MET A 86 19.73 -2.45 1.54
C MET A 86 19.96 -3.95 1.42
N THR A 87 21.14 -4.41 1.83
CA THR A 87 21.44 -5.83 2.00
C THR A 87 22.18 -6.04 3.31
N LEU A 88 22.01 -7.22 3.91
CA LEU A 88 22.73 -7.62 5.13
C LEU A 88 23.98 -8.47 4.83
N ALA A 89 24.21 -8.83 3.57
CA ALA A 89 25.35 -9.67 3.17
C ALA A 89 25.99 -9.17 1.87
N SER A 90 27.31 -9.31 1.76
CA SER A 90 28.11 -8.72 0.68
C SER A 90 28.21 -9.58 -0.59
N HIS A 91 27.41 -10.66 -0.71
CA HIS A 91 27.49 -11.58 -1.85
C HIS A 91 26.40 -11.32 -2.90
N ALA A 92 26.67 -11.63 -4.17
CA ALA A 92 25.79 -11.27 -5.31
C ALA A 92 24.34 -11.79 -5.21
N ASN A 93 24.11 -12.90 -4.51
CA ASN A 93 22.79 -13.50 -4.31
C ASN A 93 22.16 -13.15 -2.95
N ALA A 94 22.65 -12.10 -2.27
CA ALA A 94 22.14 -11.73 -0.96
C ALA A 94 20.71 -11.21 -1.08
N THR A 95 19.88 -11.57 -0.10
CA THR A 95 18.55 -10.98 0.03
C THR A 95 18.68 -9.48 0.13
N GLN A 96 17.88 -8.79 -0.66
CA GLN A 96 17.77 -7.34 -0.65
C GLN A 96 16.48 -6.93 0.04
N TYR A 97 16.51 -5.75 0.64
CA TYR A 97 15.41 -5.20 1.39
C TYR A 97 15.13 -3.78 0.93
N VAL A 98 13.86 -3.42 0.91
CA VAL A 98 13.39 -2.06 0.70
C VAL A 98 13.10 -1.50 2.08
N VAL A 99 13.92 -0.54 2.52
CA VAL A 99 13.76 0.12 3.82
C VAL A 99 13.15 1.48 3.59
N LYS A 100 12.07 1.80 4.31
CA LYS A 100 11.35 3.06 4.25
C LYS A 100 11.35 3.72 5.62
N ARG A 101 11.51 5.04 5.61
CA ARG A 101 11.33 5.88 6.78
C ARG A 101 9.91 6.43 6.82
N CYS A 102 9.22 6.19 7.93
CA CYS A 102 7.97 6.86 8.24
C CYS A 102 8.24 8.09 9.14
N PRO A 103 7.26 9.01 9.28
CA PRO A 103 7.42 10.24 10.05
C PRO A 103 7.81 10.01 11.52
N ASP A 104 7.23 8.99 12.15
CA ASP A 104 7.50 8.59 13.53
C ASP A 104 7.26 7.08 13.72
N ALA A 105 7.53 6.58 14.94
CA ALA A 105 7.38 5.17 15.27
C ALA A 105 5.92 4.70 15.20
N TRP A 106 4.93 5.56 15.48
CA TRP A 106 3.52 5.23 15.32
C TRP A 106 3.19 4.94 13.85
N HIS A 107 3.57 5.83 12.94
CA HIS A 107 3.35 5.60 11.52
C HIS A 107 4.07 4.34 11.02
N THR A 108 5.29 4.07 11.51
CA THR A 108 6.04 2.86 11.17
C THR A 108 5.30 1.59 11.62
N THR A 109 4.85 1.50 12.88
CA THR A 109 4.16 0.31 13.39
C THR A 109 2.77 0.14 12.77
N GLN A 110 2.07 1.23 12.45
CA GLN A 110 0.77 1.20 11.79
C GLN A 110 0.85 0.78 10.32
N ALA A 111 1.91 1.18 9.60
CA ALA A 111 2.17 0.69 8.24
C ALA A 111 2.48 -0.81 8.25
N TRP A 112 3.26 -1.29 9.23
CA TRP A 112 3.45 -2.73 9.45
C TRP A 112 2.13 -3.44 9.75
N LEU A 113 1.33 -2.93 10.70
CA LEU A 113 0.05 -3.54 11.08
C LEU A 113 -0.85 -3.66 9.86
N THR A 114 -0.95 -2.60 9.06
CA THR A 114 -1.74 -2.61 7.83
C THR A 114 -1.30 -3.70 6.86
N SER A 115 0.01 -3.88 6.67
CA SER A 115 0.50 -4.94 5.78
C SER A 115 0.12 -6.35 6.28
N ARG A 116 0.09 -6.57 7.61
CA ARG A 116 -0.41 -7.82 8.20
C ARG A 116 -1.90 -7.98 7.99
N LEU A 117 -2.69 -6.92 8.18
CA LEU A 117 -4.13 -6.93 7.91
C LEU A 117 -4.43 -7.21 6.43
N PHE A 118 -3.64 -6.64 5.51
CA PHE A 118 -3.78 -6.90 4.09
C PHE A 118 -3.46 -8.37 3.76
N GLY A 119 -2.35 -8.90 4.28
CA GLY A 119 -2.01 -10.32 4.16
C GLY A 119 -3.05 -11.25 4.77
N ALA A 120 -3.72 -10.82 5.86
CA ALA A 120 -4.81 -11.53 6.52
C ALA A 120 -6.07 -11.67 5.66
N LEU A 121 -6.23 -10.89 4.58
CA LEU A 121 -7.25 -11.13 3.54
C LEU A 121 -6.86 -12.27 2.59
N GLY A 122 -5.64 -12.79 2.70
CA GLY A 122 -5.05 -13.71 1.74
C GLY A 122 -4.77 -13.02 0.40
N LEU A 123 -4.38 -11.74 0.40
CA LEU A 123 -3.98 -10.99 -0.80
C LEU A 123 -2.46 -10.74 -0.83
N PRO A 124 -1.83 -10.68 -2.02
CA PRO A 124 -0.38 -10.55 -2.11
C PRO A 124 0.15 -9.17 -1.68
N THR A 125 1.16 -9.19 -0.81
CA THR A 125 1.95 -8.06 -0.34
C THR A 125 3.36 -8.54 0.09
N PRO A 126 4.41 -7.71 0.02
CA PRO A 126 5.73 -8.10 0.51
C PRO A 126 5.71 -8.42 2.01
N THR A 127 6.53 -9.37 2.45
CA THR A 127 6.72 -9.60 3.88
C THR A 127 7.43 -8.40 4.49
N THR A 128 6.76 -7.75 5.44
CA THR A 128 7.27 -6.59 6.18
C THR A 128 7.73 -6.96 7.59
N PHE A 129 8.65 -6.14 8.11
CA PHE A 129 9.22 -6.24 9.44
C PHE A 129 9.71 -4.85 9.89
N LEU A 130 9.82 -4.67 11.20
CA LEU A 130 10.37 -3.46 11.79
C LEU A 130 11.86 -3.64 12.06
N VAL A 131 12.67 -2.62 11.81
CA VAL A 131 14.14 -2.72 11.90
C VAL A 131 14.77 -1.51 12.59
N ARG A 132 15.99 -1.70 13.12
CA ARG A 132 16.84 -0.66 13.73
C ARG A 132 18.28 -0.78 13.26
N GLY A 133 19.08 0.26 13.55
CA GLY A 133 20.53 0.24 13.33
C GLY A 133 20.96 0.60 11.91
N CYS A 134 20.02 0.81 10.98
CA CYS A 134 20.32 1.13 9.59
C CYS A 134 20.42 2.63 9.27
N ASP A 135 20.45 3.52 10.26
CA ASP A 135 20.42 4.98 10.04
C ASP A 135 21.60 5.46 9.16
N GLU A 136 22.81 4.96 9.42
CA GLU A 136 24.00 5.33 8.65
C GLU A 136 23.89 4.87 7.19
N ALA A 137 23.37 3.65 6.95
CA ALA A 137 23.12 3.15 5.61
C ALA A 137 21.96 3.88 4.91
N PHE A 138 20.97 4.35 5.67
CA PHE A 138 19.77 5.01 5.16
C PHE A 138 20.08 6.43 4.68
N ASP A 139 20.53 7.31 5.60
CA ASP A 139 20.75 8.74 5.34
C ASP A 139 22.09 9.28 5.85
N GLY A 140 22.98 8.41 6.34
CA GLY A 140 24.30 8.81 6.86
C GLY A 140 24.25 9.37 8.28
N THR A 141 23.10 9.36 8.95
CA THR A 141 23.00 9.77 10.36
C THR A 141 23.62 8.69 11.25
N ARG A 142 24.56 9.07 12.14
CA ARG A 142 25.12 8.14 13.13
C ARG A 142 24.14 7.92 14.28
N GLU A 143 23.82 6.64 14.52
CA GLU A 143 23.15 6.07 15.71
C GLU A 143 22.01 6.92 16.28
N SER A 144 20.88 6.98 15.57
CA SER A 144 19.64 7.51 16.15
C SER A 144 18.77 6.42 16.79
N GLY A 145 19.09 5.15 16.52
CA GLY A 145 18.36 4.00 17.01
C GLY A 145 16.92 3.94 16.49
N ARG A 146 16.58 4.70 15.43
CA ARG A 146 15.20 4.87 14.97
C ARG A 146 14.61 3.59 14.39
N LEU A 147 13.30 3.48 14.50
CA LEU A 147 12.51 2.42 13.92
C LEU A 147 12.21 2.71 12.44
N HIS A 148 12.57 1.77 11.56
CA HIS A 148 12.24 1.82 10.14
C HIS A 148 11.31 0.67 9.75
N LEU A 149 10.55 0.87 8.68
CA LEU A 149 9.78 -0.20 8.05
C LEU A 149 10.65 -0.83 6.96
N ALA A 150 10.76 -2.14 6.93
CA ALA A 150 11.47 -2.82 5.86
C ALA A 150 10.62 -3.94 5.28
N SER A 151 10.82 -4.20 3.99
CA SER A 151 10.20 -5.32 3.27
C SER A 151 11.24 -6.02 2.41
N VAL A 152 10.98 -7.29 2.08
CA VAL A 152 11.80 -8.03 1.13
C VAL A 152 11.68 -7.38 -0.26
N TYR A 153 12.81 -7.12 -0.90
CA TYR A 153 12.83 -6.68 -2.29
C TYR A 153 12.50 -7.87 -3.21
N LEU A 154 11.47 -7.69 -4.04
CA LEU A 154 11.00 -8.72 -4.96
C LEU A 154 11.38 -8.32 -6.38
N ALA A 155 12.43 -8.91 -6.92
CA ALA A 155 12.93 -8.57 -8.26
C ALA A 155 11.93 -8.84 -9.39
N SER A 156 10.93 -9.71 -9.16
CA SER A 156 9.85 -10.01 -10.11
C SER A 156 8.63 -9.09 -9.97
N TYR A 157 8.65 -8.13 -9.05
CA TYR A 157 7.60 -7.12 -8.91
C TYR A 157 7.81 -6.01 -9.94
N GLU A 158 6.74 -5.63 -10.63
CA GLU A 158 6.68 -4.50 -11.56
C GLU A 158 5.49 -3.61 -11.21
N ASP A 159 5.73 -2.30 -11.08
CA ASP A 159 4.69 -1.29 -10.86
C ASP A 159 3.58 -1.41 -11.91
N PHE A 160 2.32 -1.30 -11.51
CA PHE A 160 1.19 -1.57 -12.41
C PHE A 160 1.19 -0.63 -13.62
N GLY A 161 1.53 0.64 -13.43
CA GLY A 161 1.66 1.60 -14.52
C GLY A 161 2.75 1.26 -15.54
N LEU A 162 3.83 0.58 -15.13
CA LEU A 162 4.88 0.09 -16.03
C LEU A 162 4.45 -1.22 -16.69
N TRP A 163 3.90 -2.15 -15.92
CA TRP A 163 3.43 -3.43 -16.43
C TRP A 163 2.38 -3.28 -17.53
N LEU A 164 1.43 -2.35 -17.38
CA LEU A 164 0.39 -2.04 -18.39
C LEU A 164 0.99 -1.69 -19.77
N VAL A 165 2.16 -1.06 -19.80
CA VAL A 165 2.87 -0.69 -21.04
C VAL A 165 3.93 -1.71 -21.45
N GLY A 166 4.05 -2.83 -20.73
CA GLY A 166 4.94 -3.96 -20.98
C GLY A 166 4.32 -5.08 -21.83
N GLU A 167 5.15 -5.92 -22.45
CA GLU A 167 4.66 -6.93 -23.41
C GLU A 167 3.73 -7.98 -22.79
N GLU A 168 3.86 -8.25 -21.49
CA GLU A 168 2.96 -9.18 -20.81
C GLU A 168 1.51 -8.67 -20.75
N ALA A 169 1.29 -7.43 -20.32
CA ALA A 169 -0.06 -6.84 -20.32
C ALA A 169 -0.65 -6.81 -21.74
N ARG A 170 0.18 -6.50 -22.75
CA ARG A 170 -0.25 -6.55 -24.16
C ARG A 170 -0.73 -7.95 -24.56
N ARG A 171 0.05 -8.99 -24.24
CA ARG A 171 -0.33 -10.39 -24.50
C ARG A 171 -1.61 -10.78 -23.76
N ALA A 172 -1.80 -10.30 -22.53
CA ALA A 172 -3.03 -10.51 -21.77
C ALA A 172 -4.24 -9.82 -22.43
N VAL A 173 -4.09 -8.58 -22.90
CA VAL A 173 -5.16 -7.79 -23.52
C VAL A 173 -5.54 -8.32 -24.89
N VAL A 174 -4.56 -8.58 -25.76
CA VAL A 174 -4.80 -9.01 -27.16
C VAL A 174 -5.12 -10.50 -27.23
N GLY A 175 -4.54 -11.30 -26.33
CA GLY A 175 -4.66 -12.75 -26.34
C GLY A 175 -4.11 -13.38 -27.63
N GLN A 176 -4.59 -14.59 -27.93
CA GLN A 176 -4.31 -15.29 -29.19
C GLN A 176 -5.28 -14.90 -30.32
N ALA A 177 -6.30 -14.10 -30.01
CA ALA A 177 -7.33 -13.71 -30.97
C ALA A 177 -6.79 -12.61 -31.90
N GLN A 178 -7.00 -12.76 -33.20
CA GLN A 178 -6.59 -11.78 -34.22
C GLN A 178 -7.53 -10.55 -34.27
N ASP A 179 -7.93 -10.03 -33.11
CA ASP A 179 -8.72 -8.79 -33.03
C ASP A 179 -7.83 -7.60 -33.37
N ARG A 180 -7.87 -7.20 -34.64
CA ARG A 180 -7.06 -6.10 -35.18
C ARG A 180 -7.41 -4.76 -34.55
N GLU A 181 -8.68 -4.53 -34.23
CA GLU A 181 -9.13 -3.27 -33.65
C GLU A 181 -8.60 -3.14 -32.21
N ARG A 182 -8.83 -4.17 -31.39
CA ARG A 182 -8.31 -4.23 -30.03
C ARG A 182 -6.78 -4.14 -29.99
N THR A 183 -6.10 -4.80 -30.90
CA THR A 183 -4.64 -4.70 -31.05
C THR A 183 -4.20 -3.27 -31.35
N THR A 184 -4.86 -2.61 -32.31
CA THR A 184 -4.54 -1.23 -32.71
C THR A 184 -4.74 -0.25 -31.56
N ILE A 185 -5.86 -0.38 -30.82
CA ILE A 185 -6.16 0.46 -29.65
C ILE A 185 -5.12 0.24 -28.55
N CYS A 186 -4.81 -1.03 -28.23
CA CYS A 186 -3.83 -1.38 -27.22
C CYS A 186 -2.43 -0.83 -27.56
N ASP A 187 -1.95 -1.10 -28.78
CA ASP A 187 -0.63 -0.65 -29.23
C ASP A 187 -0.56 0.87 -29.31
N GLY A 188 -1.62 1.54 -29.76
CA GLY A 188 -1.73 3.00 -29.76
C GLY A 188 -1.63 3.61 -28.36
N ALA A 189 -2.39 3.07 -27.40
CA ALA A 189 -2.35 3.54 -26.02
C ALA A 189 -0.98 3.32 -25.36
N ARG A 190 -0.35 2.17 -25.60
CA ARG A 190 1.02 1.86 -25.12
C ARG A 190 2.03 2.85 -25.67
N ILE A 191 2.01 3.10 -26.98
CA ILE A 191 2.90 4.06 -27.64
C ILE A 191 2.68 5.46 -27.06
N GLY A 192 1.43 5.88 -26.88
CA GLY A 192 1.07 7.16 -26.27
C GLY A 192 1.61 7.33 -24.85
N ALA A 193 1.42 6.32 -23.99
CA ALA A 193 1.94 6.32 -22.63
C ALA A 193 3.48 6.38 -22.58
N HIS A 194 4.17 5.61 -23.44
CA HIS A 194 5.63 5.65 -23.58
C HIS A 194 6.14 7.01 -24.08
N MET A 195 5.44 7.62 -25.02
CA MET A 195 5.78 8.95 -25.53
C MET A 195 5.68 10.01 -24.44
N ALA A 196 4.59 10.05 -23.68
CA ALA A 196 4.43 10.94 -22.54
C ALA A 196 5.53 10.72 -21.49
N GLY A 197 5.84 9.45 -21.18
CA GLY A 197 6.94 9.04 -20.31
C GLY A 197 8.29 9.64 -20.72
N ARG A 198 8.63 9.54 -22.01
CA ARG A 198 9.88 10.11 -22.55
C ARG A 198 9.94 11.62 -22.47
N VAL A 199 8.82 12.32 -22.64
CA VAL A 199 8.78 13.78 -22.49
C VAL A 199 9.02 14.16 -21.03
N MET A 200 8.32 13.51 -20.09
CA MET A 200 8.52 13.71 -18.64
C MET A 200 9.97 13.50 -18.22
N GLU A 201 10.58 12.37 -18.63
CA GLU A 201 11.98 12.07 -18.33
C GLU A 201 12.94 13.09 -18.94
N LYS A 202 12.69 13.51 -20.19
CA LYS A 202 13.49 14.53 -20.87
C LYS A 202 13.47 15.86 -20.13
N LEU A 203 12.32 16.29 -19.61
CA LEU A 203 12.20 17.53 -18.83
C LEU A 203 13.06 17.48 -17.56
N CYS A 204 12.95 16.41 -16.77
CA CYS A 204 13.77 16.23 -15.56
C CYS A 204 15.26 16.19 -15.89
N LYS A 205 15.67 15.51 -16.97
CA LYS A 205 17.07 15.46 -17.43
C LYS A 205 17.58 16.81 -17.92
N GLN A 206 16.75 17.61 -18.58
CA GLN A 206 17.11 18.93 -19.09
C GLN A 206 17.40 19.92 -17.96
N GLU A 207 16.57 19.91 -16.91
CA GLU A 207 16.75 20.79 -15.75
C GLU A 207 17.65 20.18 -14.66
N ARG A 208 17.97 18.88 -14.74
CA ARG A 208 18.76 18.12 -13.76
C ARG A 208 18.18 18.16 -12.36
N VAL A 209 16.85 18.16 -12.28
CA VAL A 209 16.09 18.18 -11.04
C VAL A 209 15.03 17.08 -11.09
N ALA A 210 14.50 16.74 -9.92
CA ALA A 210 13.34 15.85 -9.85
C ALA A 210 12.05 16.57 -10.29
N PHE A 211 10.98 15.82 -10.54
CA PHE A 211 9.75 16.42 -11.08
C PHE A 211 9.12 17.45 -10.13
N TRP A 212 9.30 17.31 -8.81
CA TRP A 212 8.79 18.26 -7.81
C TRP A 212 9.58 19.57 -7.74
N GLU A 213 10.73 19.65 -8.40
CA GLU A 213 11.62 20.82 -8.45
C GLU A 213 11.65 21.50 -9.82
N LEU A 214 10.87 21.01 -10.79
CA LEU A 214 10.81 21.58 -12.13
C LEU A 214 10.40 23.05 -12.11
N SER A 215 10.97 23.83 -13.01
CA SER A 215 10.55 25.22 -13.23
C SER A 215 9.04 25.29 -13.52
N PRO A 216 8.34 26.39 -13.16
CA PRO A 216 6.89 26.48 -13.34
C PRO A 216 6.40 26.19 -14.77
N GLN A 217 7.21 26.49 -15.78
CA GLN A 217 6.90 26.17 -17.17
C GLN A 217 7.01 24.67 -17.46
N CYS A 218 8.14 24.05 -17.11
CA CYS A 218 8.36 22.62 -17.31
C CYS A 218 7.41 21.77 -16.47
N ALA A 219 7.09 22.20 -15.25
CA ALA A 219 6.10 21.57 -14.39
C ALA A 219 4.71 21.51 -15.05
N ARG A 220 4.24 22.60 -15.68
CA ARG A 220 2.95 22.59 -16.41
C ARG A 220 2.94 21.62 -17.59
N ILE A 221 4.05 21.53 -18.34
CA ILE A 221 4.18 20.57 -19.44
C ILE A 221 4.15 19.15 -18.88
N TYR A 222 4.94 18.89 -17.83
CA TYR A 222 5.00 17.60 -17.14
C TYR A 222 3.61 17.16 -16.67
N ALA A 223 2.85 18.04 -16.00
CA ALA A 223 1.49 17.74 -15.55
C ALA A 223 0.54 17.38 -16.72
N GLY A 224 0.68 18.06 -17.87
CA GLY A 224 -0.05 17.72 -19.10
C GLY A 224 0.30 16.32 -19.61
N GLU A 225 1.58 15.95 -19.59
CA GLU A 225 2.03 14.61 -19.99
C GLU A 225 1.61 13.52 -19.00
N VAL A 226 1.61 13.81 -17.69
CA VAL A 226 1.04 12.91 -16.67
C VAL A 226 -0.42 12.62 -16.95
N LYS A 227 -1.22 13.66 -17.25
CA LYS A 227 -2.63 13.51 -17.60
C LYS A 227 -2.81 12.66 -18.85
N SER A 228 -2.04 12.94 -19.91
CA SER A 228 -2.05 12.17 -21.15
C SER A 228 -1.67 10.69 -20.92
N ARG A 229 -0.60 10.43 -20.16
CA ARG A 229 -0.19 9.07 -19.76
C ARG A 229 -1.31 8.36 -19.02
N ASN A 230 -1.89 8.99 -18.00
CA ASN A 230 -2.91 8.37 -17.16
C ASN A 230 -4.19 8.05 -17.93
N ALA A 231 -4.57 8.87 -18.91
CA ALA A 231 -5.66 8.54 -19.81
C ALA A 231 -5.39 7.26 -20.64
N MET A 232 -4.17 7.11 -21.15
CA MET A 232 -3.76 5.89 -21.88
C MET A 232 -3.70 4.67 -20.96
N LEU A 233 -3.18 4.82 -19.73
CA LEU A 233 -3.13 3.74 -18.74
C LEU A 233 -4.53 3.31 -18.29
N GLY A 234 -5.45 4.26 -18.11
CA GLY A 234 -6.86 3.98 -17.80
C GLY A 234 -7.50 3.11 -18.88
N LEU A 235 -7.31 3.47 -20.16
CA LEU A 235 -7.78 2.67 -21.28
C LEU A 235 -7.17 1.26 -21.29
N LEU A 236 -5.86 1.14 -21.09
CA LEU A 236 -5.19 -0.18 -21.02
C LEU A 236 -5.71 -1.02 -19.86
N CYS A 237 -5.97 -0.41 -18.70
CA CYS A 237 -6.55 -1.06 -17.54
C CYS A 237 -7.97 -1.57 -17.84
N GLU A 238 -8.82 -0.78 -18.50
CA GLU A 238 -10.18 -1.20 -18.88
C GLU A 238 -10.17 -2.38 -19.86
N MET A 239 -9.14 -2.46 -20.71
CA MET A 239 -8.97 -3.55 -21.67
C MET A 239 -8.43 -4.85 -21.05
N LEU A 240 -8.06 -4.87 -19.77
CA LEU A 240 -7.59 -6.10 -19.13
C LEU A 240 -8.71 -7.16 -19.05
N PRO A 241 -8.38 -8.45 -19.27
CA PRO A 241 -9.32 -9.55 -19.05
C PRO A 241 -9.86 -9.62 -17.62
N ASP A 242 -11.02 -10.25 -17.45
CA ASP A 242 -11.72 -10.30 -16.15
C ASP A 242 -10.88 -10.90 -15.03
N VAL A 243 -9.97 -11.85 -15.31
CA VAL A 243 -9.08 -12.40 -14.27
C VAL A 243 -8.23 -11.31 -13.59
N TYR A 244 -7.75 -10.31 -14.33
CA TYR A 244 -7.00 -9.19 -13.78
C TYR A 244 -7.91 -8.13 -13.17
N GLN A 245 -9.09 -7.90 -13.76
CA GLN A 245 -10.09 -6.98 -13.18
C GLN A 245 -10.52 -7.47 -11.80
N CYS A 246 -10.82 -8.76 -11.65
CA CYS A 246 -11.18 -9.36 -10.38
C CYS A 246 -10.07 -9.18 -9.33
N GLU A 247 -8.80 -9.31 -9.70
CA GLU A 247 -7.68 -9.05 -8.78
C GLU A 247 -7.64 -7.58 -8.35
N LEU A 248 -7.76 -6.64 -9.29
CA LEU A 248 -7.80 -5.20 -8.98
C LEU A 248 -9.00 -4.85 -8.08
N GLU A 249 -10.16 -5.46 -8.31
CA GLU A 249 -11.36 -5.32 -7.47
C GLU A 249 -11.11 -5.83 -6.04
N ARG A 250 -10.46 -7.00 -5.87
CA ARG A 250 -10.09 -7.51 -4.54
C ARG A 250 -9.19 -6.53 -3.79
N HIS A 251 -8.17 -5.99 -4.46
CA HIS A 251 -7.25 -5.03 -3.87
C HIS A 251 -7.93 -3.69 -3.55
N TYR A 252 -8.86 -3.24 -4.40
CA TYR A 252 -9.68 -2.06 -4.12
C TYR A 252 -10.61 -2.26 -2.90
N ILE A 253 -11.29 -3.40 -2.81
CA ILE A 253 -12.16 -3.72 -1.66
C ILE A 253 -11.33 -3.80 -0.37
N ALA A 254 -10.11 -4.34 -0.44
CA ALA A 254 -9.17 -4.30 0.68
C ALA A 254 -8.78 -2.86 1.06
N ALA A 255 -8.55 -1.99 0.07
CA ALA A 255 -8.29 -0.58 0.29
C ALA A 255 -9.49 0.15 0.92
N LEU A 256 -10.74 -0.21 0.61
CA LEU A 256 -11.91 0.31 1.34
C LEU A 256 -11.87 -0.07 2.80
N TRP A 257 -11.61 -1.33 3.13
CA TRP A 257 -11.53 -1.77 4.53
C TRP A 257 -10.42 -1.04 5.30
N LEU A 258 -9.22 -0.98 4.73
CA LEU A 258 -8.04 -0.37 5.35
C LEU A 258 -7.99 1.16 5.16
N GLY A 259 -8.95 1.74 4.44
CA GLY A 259 -8.96 3.15 4.06
C GLY A 259 -7.76 3.59 3.22
N ASN A 260 -7.10 2.74 2.45
CA ASN A 260 -5.87 3.13 1.75
C ASN A 260 -6.09 4.32 0.79
N TRP A 261 -5.58 5.50 1.13
CA TRP A 261 -5.69 6.70 0.28
C TRP A 261 -4.79 6.63 -0.97
N ASP A 262 -3.81 5.73 -1.00
CA ASP A 262 -2.69 5.74 -1.93
C ASP A 262 -2.49 4.42 -2.71
N LEU A 263 -3.44 3.48 -2.69
CA LEU A 263 -3.33 2.20 -3.42
C LEU A 263 -2.98 2.40 -4.90
N CYS A 264 -3.63 3.34 -5.57
CA CYS A 264 -3.39 3.64 -6.99
C CYS A 264 -3.14 5.14 -7.15
N ASN A 265 -1.90 5.56 -6.97
CA ASN A 265 -1.52 6.96 -7.09
C ASN A 265 -1.36 7.39 -8.55
N VAL A 266 -1.01 8.66 -8.76
CA VAL A 266 -0.85 9.25 -10.11
C VAL A 266 0.16 8.52 -11.01
N PHE A 267 1.10 7.77 -10.43
CA PHE A 267 2.10 6.98 -11.16
C PHE A 267 1.72 5.49 -11.27
N MET A 268 0.75 5.03 -10.48
CA MET A 268 0.28 3.65 -10.34
C MET A 268 1.37 2.70 -9.82
N GLU A 269 2.09 3.12 -8.78
CA GLU A 269 3.25 2.40 -8.21
C GLU A 269 2.95 1.59 -6.93
N ASN A 270 1.86 1.88 -6.20
CA ASN A 270 1.54 1.18 -4.94
C ASN A 270 0.68 -0.09 -5.15
N VAL A 271 0.37 -0.39 -6.40
CA VAL A 271 -0.16 -1.66 -6.88
C VAL A 271 0.69 -2.08 -8.07
N GLY A 272 0.97 -3.36 -8.19
CA GLY A 272 1.82 -3.90 -9.25
C GLY A 272 1.55 -5.36 -9.53
N VAL A 273 2.30 -5.93 -10.46
CA VAL A 273 2.27 -7.35 -10.78
C VAL A 273 3.52 -8.01 -10.24
N TRP A 274 3.33 -9.10 -9.50
CA TRP A 274 4.39 -9.97 -9.02
C TRP A 274 4.17 -11.38 -9.57
N ARG A 275 5.26 -12.10 -9.84
CA ARG A 275 5.22 -13.50 -10.25
C ARG A 275 5.45 -14.40 -9.06
N ASP A 276 4.49 -15.29 -8.81
CA ASP A 276 4.60 -16.29 -7.75
C ASP A 276 5.62 -17.39 -8.09
N LYS A 277 5.79 -18.36 -7.18
CA LYS A 277 6.72 -19.47 -7.36
C LYS A 277 6.40 -20.38 -8.57
N GLU A 278 5.18 -20.32 -9.06
CA GLU A 278 4.69 -21.06 -10.23
C GLU A 278 4.77 -20.20 -11.50
N ASP A 279 5.41 -19.03 -11.41
CA ASP A 279 5.55 -18.03 -12.47
C ASP A 279 4.20 -17.47 -12.95
N LEU A 280 3.19 -17.48 -12.07
CA LEU A 280 1.88 -16.92 -12.38
C LEU A 280 1.80 -15.46 -11.92
N PRO A 281 1.29 -14.54 -12.77
CA PRO A 281 1.14 -13.15 -12.39
C PRO A 281 0.03 -12.99 -11.34
N ARG A 282 0.32 -12.17 -10.34
CA ARG A 282 -0.56 -11.81 -9.23
C ARG A 282 -0.53 -10.31 -9.03
N MET A 283 -1.68 -9.70 -8.74
CA MET A 283 -1.67 -8.32 -8.28
C MET A 283 -1.10 -8.27 -6.87
N MET A 284 -0.31 -7.24 -6.59
CA MET A 284 0.33 -7.04 -5.30
C MET A 284 0.22 -5.60 -4.87
N THR A 285 -0.17 -5.38 -3.62
CA THR A 285 -0.15 -4.05 -3.01
C THR A 285 1.10 -3.87 -2.17
N VAL A 286 1.73 -2.72 -2.35
CA VAL A 286 2.90 -2.25 -1.60
C VAL A 286 2.56 -0.89 -0.97
N ASP A 287 3.43 -0.43 -0.07
CA ASP A 287 3.32 0.86 0.62
C ASP A 287 1.97 1.14 1.32
N PHE A 288 1.92 0.87 2.62
CA PHE A 288 0.74 1.06 3.45
C PHE A 288 0.79 2.35 4.29
N GLY A 289 1.62 3.33 3.91
CA GLY A 289 1.83 4.55 4.69
C GLY A 289 0.61 5.47 4.82
N ALA A 290 -0.41 5.31 3.97
CA ALA A 290 -1.63 6.11 3.96
C ALA A 290 -2.90 5.28 4.27
N CYS A 291 -2.75 4.27 5.11
CA CYS A 291 -3.81 3.38 5.57
C CYS A 291 -4.24 3.68 7.01
N LEU A 292 -5.36 3.07 7.42
CA LEU A 292 -5.97 3.25 8.74
C LEU A 292 -6.24 4.73 9.00
N GLU A 293 -5.84 5.27 10.15
CA GLU A 293 -5.98 6.70 10.46
C GLU A 293 -4.91 7.58 9.77
N MET A 294 -3.90 6.99 9.12
CA MET A 294 -2.78 7.73 8.54
C MET A 294 -3.13 8.34 7.19
N GLY A 295 -2.92 9.65 7.05
CA GLY A 295 -2.98 10.39 5.80
C GLY A 295 -1.58 10.61 5.20
N PHE A 296 -1.44 11.63 4.36
CA PHE A 296 -0.16 11.97 3.76
C PHE A 296 0.74 12.77 4.68
N GLN A 297 2.06 12.68 4.45
CA GLN A 297 3.09 13.50 5.10
C GLN A 297 3.03 13.49 6.65
N GLY A 298 2.66 12.35 7.24
CA GLY A 298 2.58 12.19 8.70
C GLY A 298 1.37 12.82 9.36
N THR A 299 0.38 13.24 8.57
CA THR A 299 -0.91 13.69 9.09
C THR A 299 -1.86 12.51 9.32
N CYS A 300 -2.91 12.77 10.10
CA CYS A 300 -4.03 11.85 10.27
C CYS A 300 -5.12 12.21 9.27
N LYS A 301 -6.01 11.30 8.90
CA LYS A 301 -7.05 11.59 7.89
C LYS A 301 -8.08 12.62 8.32
N ASP A 302 -8.37 12.74 9.61
CA ASP A 302 -9.29 13.73 10.17
C ASP A 302 -8.81 15.18 10.01
N THR A 303 -7.49 15.38 9.90
CA THR A 303 -6.80 16.67 9.84
C THR A 303 -5.99 16.84 8.55
N GLY A 304 -5.78 15.76 7.82
CA GLY A 304 -4.88 15.64 6.67
C GLY A 304 -5.54 15.91 5.32
N TYR A 305 -6.85 16.18 5.27
CA TYR A 305 -7.54 16.54 4.02
C TYR A 305 -6.87 17.75 3.35
N ALA A 306 -6.63 18.82 4.12
CA ALA A 306 -5.99 20.02 3.60
C ALA A 306 -4.56 19.73 3.11
N VAL A 307 -3.81 18.85 3.77
CA VAL A 307 -2.48 18.44 3.30
C VAL A 307 -2.57 17.66 1.99
N ALA A 308 -3.54 16.74 1.86
CA ALA A 308 -3.74 15.99 0.62
C ALA A 308 -4.06 16.90 -0.57
N VAL A 309 -4.96 17.88 -0.38
CA VAL A 309 -5.32 18.87 -1.40
C VAL A 309 -4.15 19.81 -1.69
N ASN A 310 -3.56 20.42 -0.67
CA ASN A 310 -2.51 21.42 -0.81
C ASN A 310 -1.21 20.84 -1.35
N GLN A 311 -0.91 19.55 -1.10
CA GLN A 311 0.24 18.88 -1.72
C GLN A 311 0.17 18.96 -3.24
N ARG A 312 -1.03 18.92 -3.84
CA ARG A 312 -1.21 18.98 -5.30
C ARG A 312 -1.20 20.40 -5.81
N GLU A 313 -1.75 21.36 -5.07
CA GLU A 313 -1.61 22.79 -5.40
C GLU A 313 -0.15 23.26 -5.32
N GLY A 314 0.60 22.76 -4.34
CA GLY A 314 2.02 23.08 -4.12
C GLY A 314 3.00 22.35 -5.03
N LEU A 315 2.53 21.36 -5.82
CA LEU A 315 3.35 20.59 -6.77
C LEU A 315 2.81 20.76 -8.20
N PRO A 316 3.17 21.85 -8.92
CA PRO A 316 2.61 22.16 -10.24
C PRO A 316 2.90 21.12 -11.34
N ALA A 317 3.83 20.20 -11.08
CA ALA A 317 4.14 19.07 -11.97
C ALA A 317 3.12 17.93 -11.87
N LEU A 318 2.24 17.96 -10.88
CA LEU A 318 1.19 16.98 -10.72
C LEU A 318 -0.14 17.61 -11.17
N PRO A 319 -1.04 16.83 -11.79
CA PRO A 319 -2.40 17.30 -12.01
C PRO A 319 -3.03 17.62 -10.64
N PRO A 320 -3.86 18.69 -10.56
CA PRO A 320 -4.59 19.00 -9.34
C PRO A 320 -5.46 17.82 -8.93
N LEU A 321 -5.75 17.68 -7.63
CA LEU A 321 -6.82 16.77 -7.22
C LEU A 321 -8.10 17.22 -7.93
N THR A 322 -8.83 16.26 -8.45
CA THR A 322 -10.14 16.54 -9.02
C THR A 322 -11.08 16.97 -7.91
N GLU A 323 -12.05 17.83 -8.24
CA GLU A 323 -13.07 18.35 -7.29
C GLU A 323 -13.91 17.24 -6.62
N THR A 324 -13.64 15.98 -6.96
CA THR A 324 -14.27 14.80 -6.43
C THR A 324 -13.75 14.40 -5.05
N PHE A 325 -12.52 14.69 -4.61
CA PHE A 325 -12.09 14.29 -3.25
C PHE A 325 -12.78 15.16 -2.19
N ARG A 326 -13.65 14.57 -1.35
CA ARG A 326 -14.48 15.34 -0.40
C ARG A 326 -13.99 15.23 1.05
N PRO A 327 -14.01 16.32 1.83
CA PRO A 327 -13.55 16.31 3.22
C PRO A 327 -14.34 15.36 4.14
N ASP A 328 -15.66 15.30 3.96
CA ASP A 328 -16.56 14.46 4.76
C ASP A 328 -16.36 12.97 4.49
N ALA A 329 -16.01 12.62 3.25
CA ALA A 329 -15.71 11.25 2.82
C ALA A 329 -14.26 10.81 3.11
N ALA A 330 -13.37 11.74 3.46
CA ALA A 330 -11.94 11.47 3.64
C ALA A 330 -11.64 10.67 4.94
N CYS A 331 -12.51 10.74 5.95
CA CYS A 331 -12.23 10.15 7.26
C CYS A 331 -12.17 8.61 7.27
N PHE A 332 -11.34 8.05 8.16
CA PHE A 332 -11.34 6.61 8.44
C PHE A 332 -12.47 6.28 9.43
N ALA A 333 -13.69 6.20 8.92
CA ALA A 333 -14.88 5.91 9.72
C ALA A 333 -15.09 4.41 9.96
N SER A 334 -15.68 4.04 11.10
CA SER A 334 -16.01 2.65 11.40
C SER A 334 -17.21 2.12 10.59
N ALA A 335 -18.00 3.00 9.97
CA ALA A 335 -19.09 2.64 9.07
C ALA A 335 -18.84 3.26 7.69
N LEU A 336 -19.01 2.45 6.65
CA LEU A 336 -18.93 2.88 5.27
C LEU A 336 -20.32 3.34 4.78
N PRO A 337 -20.39 4.41 3.95
CA PRO A 337 -21.65 4.81 3.34
C PRO A 337 -22.16 3.75 2.36
N ALA A 338 -23.46 3.79 2.05
CA ALA A 338 -24.13 2.78 1.23
C ALA A 338 -23.57 2.65 -0.20
N ASP A 339 -23.00 3.74 -0.72
CA ASP A 339 -22.41 3.87 -2.05
C ASP A 339 -20.88 3.71 -2.06
N ALA A 340 -20.26 3.35 -0.92
CA ALA A 340 -18.80 3.31 -0.77
C ALA A 340 -18.07 2.42 -1.79
N LEU A 341 -18.71 1.39 -2.33
CA LEU A 341 -18.10 0.51 -3.35
C LEU A 341 -17.79 1.23 -4.67
N THR A 342 -18.47 2.34 -4.93
CA THR A 342 -18.34 3.11 -6.17
C THR A 342 -18.09 4.59 -5.94
N ASP A 343 -18.16 5.05 -4.69
CA ASP A 343 -17.86 6.43 -4.33
C ASP A 343 -16.34 6.67 -4.36
N LEU A 344 -15.86 7.20 -5.48
CA LEU A 344 -14.45 7.52 -5.67
C LEU A 344 -14.02 8.80 -4.92
N SER A 345 -14.97 9.57 -4.38
CA SER A 345 -14.70 10.82 -3.67
C SER A 345 -14.00 10.67 -2.32
N GLN A 346 -13.99 9.45 -1.77
CA GLN A 346 -13.32 9.13 -0.51
C GLN A 346 -11.80 8.94 -0.66
N PHE A 347 -11.29 9.01 -1.90
CA PHE A 347 -9.88 8.82 -2.22
C PHE A 347 -9.29 10.05 -2.91
N PRO A 348 -8.08 10.50 -2.52
CA PRO A 348 -7.36 11.56 -3.23
C PRO A 348 -7.18 11.25 -4.72
N TYR A 349 -6.87 9.99 -5.07
CA TYR A 349 -6.63 9.57 -6.45
C TYR A 349 -7.83 8.89 -7.10
N GLY A 350 -9.07 9.22 -6.68
CA GLY A 350 -10.29 8.50 -7.09
C GLY A 350 -10.40 8.18 -8.59
N GLU A 351 -9.96 9.08 -9.47
CA GLU A 351 -9.94 8.84 -10.91
C GLU A 351 -9.07 7.65 -11.33
N GLN A 352 -7.94 7.44 -10.68
CA GLN A 352 -7.04 6.31 -10.94
C GLN A 352 -7.63 4.97 -10.47
N TYR A 353 -8.59 4.99 -9.54
CA TYR A 353 -9.34 3.80 -9.11
C TYR A 353 -10.55 3.51 -10.01
N ALA A 354 -11.02 4.48 -10.81
CA ALA A 354 -12.24 4.32 -11.59
C ALA A 354 -12.24 3.06 -12.49
N PRO A 355 -11.14 2.71 -13.18
CA PRO A 355 -11.09 1.47 -13.96
C PRO A 355 -11.24 0.20 -13.11
N PHE A 356 -10.77 0.20 -11.86
CA PHE A 356 -10.77 -0.98 -10.97
C PHE A 356 -12.18 -1.31 -10.50
N VAL A 357 -13.03 -0.29 -10.36
CA VAL A 357 -14.34 -0.40 -9.72
C VAL A 357 -15.49 -0.37 -10.72
N ARG A 358 -15.19 -0.22 -12.01
CA ARG A 358 -16.21 -0.02 -13.06
C ARG A 358 -17.28 -1.12 -13.07
N ARG A 359 -16.90 -2.37 -12.76
CA ARG A 359 -17.79 -3.53 -12.77
C ARG A 359 -18.65 -3.64 -11.51
N LEU A 360 -18.26 -2.95 -10.43
CA LEU A 360 -19.06 -2.77 -9.22
C LEU A 360 -20.18 -1.72 -9.43
N LYS A 361 -20.09 -0.90 -10.48
CA LYS A 361 -21.14 0.05 -10.83
C LYS A 361 -22.43 -0.69 -11.20
N GLY A 362 -23.46 -0.51 -10.38
CA GLY A 362 -24.74 -1.22 -10.53
C GLY A 362 -24.85 -2.52 -9.73
N PHE A 363 -23.80 -2.90 -9.00
CA PHE A 363 -23.89 -3.99 -8.02
C PHE A 363 -24.94 -3.65 -6.96
N THR A 364 -25.89 -4.54 -6.74
CA THR A 364 -26.95 -4.37 -5.73
C THR A 364 -26.76 -5.38 -4.60
N PRO A 365 -26.41 -4.98 -3.37
CA PRO A 365 -26.14 -5.93 -2.29
C PRO A 365 -27.36 -6.80 -1.96
N ALA A 366 -28.55 -6.22 -1.99
CA ALA A 366 -29.83 -6.89 -1.78
C ALA A 366 -30.33 -7.54 -3.08
N ALA A 367 -30.10 -8.84 -3.23
CA ALA A 367 -30.65 -9.67 -4.31
C ALA A 367 -31.38 -10.89 -3.71
N SER A 368 -32.34 -11.46 -4.44
CA SER A 368 -33.00 -12.69 -4.02
C SER A 368 -32.03 -13.87 -4.08
N GLU A 369 -32.30 -14.92 -3.28
CA GLU A 369 -31.42 -16.09 -3.21
C GLU A 369 -31.18 -16.72 -4.59
N ASP A 370 -32.24 -16.88 -5.40
CA ASP A 370 -32.15 -17.44 -6.76
C ASP A 370 -31.21 -16.63 -7.67
N VAL A 371 -31.28 -15.29 -7.60
CA VAL A 371 -30.42 -14.40 -8.39
C VAL A 371 -28.97 -14.56 -7.94
N VAL A 372 -28.73 -14.61 -6.63
CA VAL A 372 -27.36 -14.78 -6.11
C VAL A 372 -26.79 -16.13 -6.53
N VAL A 373 -27.55 -17.22 -6.39
CA VAL A 373 -27.08 -18.56 -6.79
C VAL A 373 -26.77 -18.63 -8.28
N GLU A 374 -27.58 -17.98 -9.13
CA GLU A 374 -27.31 -17.93 -10.57
C GLU A 374 -26.04 -17.12 -10.90
N GLU A 375 -25.91 -15.91 -10.35
CA GLU A 375 -24.75 -15.05 -10.58
C GLU A 375 -23.44 -15.67 -10.06
N LEU A 376 -23.50 -16.46 -8.97
CA LEU A 376 -22.34 -17.14 -8.41
C LEU A 376 -21.79 -18.27 -9.30
N LYS A 377 -22.52 -18.70 -10.33
CA LYS A 377 -22.01 -19.67 -11.31
C LYS A 377 -20.88 -19.11 -12.16
N ASP A 378 -20.84 -17.78 -12.36
CA ASP A 378 -19.71 -17.11 -13.00
C ASP A 378 -18.66 -16.74 -11.93
N PRO A 379 -17.54 -17.47 -11.82
CA PRO A 379 -16.51 -17.21 -10.81
C PRO A 379 -15.78 -15.86 -11.02
N THR A 380 -15.92 -15.25 -12.19
CA THR A 380 -15.35 -13.94 -12.52
C THR A 380 -16.35 -12.81 -12.41
N GLY A 381 -17.64 -13.10 -12.26
CA GLY A 381 -18.69 -12.08 -12.13
C GLY A 381 -18.53 -11.20 -10.90
N THR A 382 -19.01 -9.96 -10.98
CA THR A 382 -18.93 -8.96 -9.88
C THR A 382 -19.44 -9.52 -8.56
N ARG A 383 -20.54 -10.29 -8.57
CA ARG A 383 -21.08 -10.90 -7.34
C ARG A 383 -20.18 -11.97 -6.75
N ALA A 384 -19.55 -12.80 -7.59
CA ALA A 384 -18.61 -13.80 -7.10
C ALA A 384 -17.40 -13.13 -6.43
N VAL A 385 -16.87 -12.04 -6.99
CA VAL A 385 -15.78 -11.27 -6.36
C VAL A 385 -16.22 -10.62 -5.06
N ALA A 386 -17.40 -9.98 -5.05
CA ALA A 386 -17.93 -9.35 -3.84
C ALA A 386 -18.15 -10.37 -2.71
N ALA A 387 -18.79 -11.50 -3.02
CA ALA A 387 -19.03 -12.56 -2.05
C ALA A 387 -17.74 -13.25 -1.59
N GLU A 388 -16.74 -13.42 -2.47
CA GLU A 388 -15.41 -13.90 -2.09
C GLU A 388 -14.73 -12.94 -1.10
N MET A 389 -14.78 -11.63 -1.35
CA MET A 389 -14.19 -10.65 -0.44
C MET A 389 -14.96 -10.59 0.88
N ALA A 390 -16.28 -10.71 0.87
CA ALA A 390 -17.08 -10.87 2.08
C ALA A 390 -16.68 -12.12 2.88
N TYR A 391 -16.42 -13.24 2.19
CA TYR A 391 -15.91 -14.47 2.81
C TYR A 391 -14.52 -14.28 3.44
N ARG A 392 -13.58 -13.65 2.72
CA ARG A 392 -12.23 -13.33 3.25
C ARG A 392 -12.32 -12.45 4.49
N LEU A 393 -13.10 -11.37 4.43
CA LEU A 393 -13.30 -10.42 5.52
C LEU A 393 -13.97 -11.08 6.73
N GLY A 394 -15.05 -11.83 6.53
CA GLY A 394 -15.84 -12.44 7.61
C GLY A 394 -15.07 -13.44 8.48
N ARG A 395 -13.90 -13.91 8.01
CA ARG A 395 -13.00 -14.82 8.74
C ARG A 395 -11.99 -14.11 9.64
N ILE A 396 -11.86 -12.79 9.54
CA ILE A 396 -10.90 -12.00 10.32
C ILE A 396 -11.55 -11.62 11.64
N HIS A 397 -11.19 -12.25 12.75
CA HIS A 397 -11.82 -12.01 14.07
C HIS A 397 -10.90 -11.26 15.03
N GLN A 398 -11.45 -10.82 16.17
CA GLN A 398 -10.73 -10.04 17.18
C GLN A 398 -9.48 -10.79 17.68
N GLU A 399 -9.59 -12.11 17.86
CA GLU A 399 -8.52 -12.97 18.37
C GLU A 399 -7.28 -12.94 17.47
N ALA A 400 -7.46 -12.77 16.15
CA ALA A 400 -6.36 -12.64 15.21
C ALA A 400 -5.75 -11.23 15.21
N LEU A 401 -6.58 -10.19 15.34
CA LEU A 401 -6.13 -8.79 15.20
C LEU A 401 -5.50 -8.22 16.47
N LEU A 402 -6.07 -8.55 17.63
CA LEU A 402 -5.72 -7.91 18.90
C LEU A 402 -4.24 -8.08 19.28
N PRO A 403 -3.62 -9.25 19.12
CA PRO A 403 -2.20 -9.40 19.46
C PRO A 403 -1.29 -8.53 18.58
N TRP A 404 -1.58 -8.40 17.29
CA TRP A 404 -0.81 -7.49 16.42
C TRP A 404 -1.02 -6.03 16.76
N ALA A 405 -2.26 -5.61 17.00
CA ALA A 405 -2.58 -4.25 17.40
C ALA A 405 -1.91 -3.89 18.73
N ASN A 406 -1.96 -4.78 19.72
CA ASN A 406 -1.28 -4.61 21.01
C ASN A 406 0.22 -4.44 20.81
N THR A 407 0.86 -5.35 20.06
CA THR A 407 2.31 -5.31 19.87
C THR A 407 2.74 -4.05 19.12
N ALA A 408 2.00 -3.65 18.08
CA ALA A 408 2.27 -2.41 17.33
C ALA A 408 2.11 -1.16 18.20
N ASN A 409 1.09 -1.13 19.07
CA ASN A 409 0.84 -0.05 20.00
C ASN A 409 1.90 0.03 21.11
N GLU A 410 2.27 -1.11 21.70
CA GLU A 410 3.31 -1.19 22.75
C GLU A 410 4.66 -0.71 22.23
N LEU A 411 5.08 -1.17 21.05
CA LEU A 411 6.34 -0.74 20.43
C LEU A 411 6.32 0.74 20.08
N ALA A 412 5.22 1.26 19.54
CA ALA A 412 5.10 2.70 19.27
C ALA A 412 5.18 3.52 20.57
N CYS A 413 4.47 3.12 21.62
CA CYS A 413 4.52 3.77 22.93
C CYS A 413 5.94 3.76 23.49
N ALA A 414 6.63 2.62 23.44
CA ALA A 414 8.01 2.49 23.93
C ALA A 414 8.95 3.50 23.25
N GLU A 415 8.81 3.69 21.94
CA GLU A 415 9.62 4.64 21.16
C GLU A 415 9.30 6.11 21.42
N MET A 416 8.07 6.41 21.87
CA MET A 416 7.58 7.78 22.04
C MET A 416 7.52 8.21 23.51
N GLY A 417 8.21 7.51 24.41
CA GLY A 417 8.32 7.88 25.83
C GLY A 417 7.24 7.28 26.75
N GLY A 418 6.65 6.15 26.36
CA GLY A 418 5.83 5.29 27.23
C GLY A 418 4.34 5.59 27.25
N ALA A 419 3.84 6.52 26.42
CA ALA A 419 2.42 6.82 26.29
C ALA A 419 1.99 6.84 24.81
N PRO A 420 0.73 6.45 24.50
CA PRO A 420 0.21 6.59 23.16
C PRO A 420 0.14 8.08 22.79
N PRO A 421 0.39 8.45 21.52
CA PRO A 421 0.30 9.84 21.11
C PRO A 421 -1.10 10.39 21.39
N GLN A 422 -1.17 11.65 21.78
CA GLN A 422 -2.43 12.30 22.12
C GLN A 422 -3.43 12.20 20.96
N GLY A 423 -4.63 11.70 21.22
CA GLY A 423 -5.69 11.54 20.22
C GLY A 423 -5.65 10.23 19.42
N ARG A 424 -4.72 9.31 19.72
CA ARG A 424 -4.68 7.98 19.09
C ARG A 424 -5.49 6.97 19.88
N CYS A 425 -6.15 6.06 19.16
CA CYS A 425 -6.85 4.93 19.76
C CYS A 425 -5.85 3.92 20.35
N ASP A 426 -6.24 3.29 21.46
CA ASP A 426 -5.53 2.11 21.95
C ASP A 426 -5.84 0.88 21.06
N ALA A 427 -5.11 -0.20 21.27
CA ALA A 427 -5.25 -1.41 20.46
C ALA A 427 -6.67 -2.02 20.50
N PRO A 428 -7.36 -2.17 21.67
CA PRO A 428 -8.74 -2.64 21.70
C PRO A 428 -9.72 -1.75 20.92
N ALA A 429 -9.63 -0.42 21.06
CA ALA A 429 -10.49 0.50 20.33
C ALA A 429 -10.19 0.45 18.82
N GLN A 430 -8.92 0.35 18.43
CA GLN A 430 -8.51 0.20 17.03
C GLN A 430 -9.08 -1.08 16.41
N VAL A 431 -9.00 -2.21 17.12
CA VAL A 431 -9.54 -3.49 16.66
C VAL A 431 -11.06 -3.44 16.55
N HIS A 432 -11.75 -2.86 17.54
CA HIS A 432 -13.19 -2.67 17.47
C HIS A 432 -13.61 -1.83 16.27
N HIS A 433 -12.85 -0.76 15.98
CA HIS A 433 -13.07 0.08 14.81
C HIS A 433 -12.88 -0.70 13.49
N LEU A 434 -11.77 -1.45 13.38
CA LEU A 434 -11.46 -2.29 12.21
C LEU A 434 -12.53 -3.35 11.93
N LEU A 435 -13.04 -4.00 12.98
CA LEU A 435 -14.08 -5.03 12.87
C LEU A 435 -15.44 -4.40 12.53
N SER A 436 -15.76 -3.24 13.10
CA SER A 436 -16.98 -2.50 12.73
C SER A 436 -16.97 -2.10 11.27
N ARG A 437 -15.82 -1.62 10.77
CA ARG A 437 -15.64 -1.26 9.35
C ARG A 437 -15.69 -2.47 8.43
N ARG A 438 -15.06 -3.59 8.83
CA ARG A 438 -15.18 -4.90 8.17
C ARG A 438 -16.65 -5.30 8.02
N ASP A 439 -17.43 -5.23 9.10
CA ASP A 439 -18.85 -5.64 9.09
C ASP A 439 -19.70 -4.73 8.21
N SER A 440 -19.42 -3.43 8.23
CA SER A 440 -20.03 -2.48 7.30
C SER A 440 -19.75 -2.87 5.86
N LEU A 441 -18.49 -3.19 5.52
CA LEU A 441 -18.11 -3.58 4.17
C LEU A 441 -18.69 -4.94 3.76
N VAL A 442 -18.70 -5.93 4.64
CA VAL A 442 -19.32 -7.25 4.40
C VAL A 442 -20.80 -7.09 4.03
N ARG A 443 -21.54 -6.21 4.71
CA ARG A 443 -22.94 -5.91 4.34
C ARG A 443 -23.05 -5.30 2.95
N LEU A 444 -22.15 -4.37 2.58
CA LEU A 444 -22.12 -3.78 1.24
C LEU A 444 -21.79 -4.81 0.16
N LEU A 445 -21.07 -5.89 0.48
CA LEU A 445 -20.67 -6.93 -0.47
C LEU A 445 -21.69 -8.07 -0.63
N GLY A 446 -22.88 -7.97 0.00
CA GLY A 446 -23.93 -8.99 -0.06
C GLY A 446 -24.07 -9.83 1.21
N GLY A 447 -23.34 -9.49 2.28
CA GLY A 447 -23.50 -10.05 3.62
C GLY A 447 -22.95 -11.47 3.80
N GLU A 448 -23.12 -11.98 5.02
CA GLU A 448 -22.61 -13.30 5.42
C GLU A 448 -23.24 -14.45 4.62
N TRP A 449 -24.53 -14.34 4.30
CA TRP A 449 -25.22 -15.36 3.52
C TRP A 449 -24.62 -15.48 2.10
N GLY A 450 -24.35 -14.36 1.43
CA GLY A 450 -23.70 -14.36 0.11
C GLY A 450 -22.30 -14.97 0.17
N ALA A 451 -21.52 -14.65 1.21
CA ALA A 451 -20.22 -15.26 1.46
C ALA A 451 -20.28 -16.78 1.66
N GLN A 452 -21.27 -17.26 2.42
CA GLN A 452 -21.48 -18.70 2.65
C GLN A 452 -21.92 -19.41 1.37
N ALA A 453 -22.86 -18.84 0.62
CA ALA A 453 -23.31 -19.37 -0.66
C ALA A 453 -22.14 -19.46 -1.66
N TRP A 454 -21.28 -18.44 -1.71
CA TRP A 454 -20.07 -18.46 -2.53
C TRP A 454 -19.11 -19.59 -2.11
N ALA A 455 -18.86 -19.77 -0.81
CA ALA A 455 -17.96 -20.81 -0.32
C ALA A 455 -18.47 -22.23 -0.64
N LEU A 456 -19.79 -22.43 -0.62
CA LEU A 456 -20.44 -23.68 -1.03
C LEU A 456 -20.35 -23.90 -2.55
N ALA A 457 -20.49 -22.85 -3.36
CA ALA A 457 -20.38 -22.92 -4.81
C ALA A 457 -18.94 -23.12 -5.29
N HIS A 458 -17.95 -22.59 -4.55
CA HIS A 458 -16.52 -22.59 -4.92
C HIS A 458 -15.63 -23.22 -3.83
N PRO A 459 -15.85 -24.48 -3.42
CA PRO A 459 -15.21 -25.07 -2.23
C PRO A 459 -13.68 -25.15 -2.34
N THR A 460 -13.14 -25.44 -3.53
CA THR A 460 -11.68 -25.48 -3.75
C THR A 460 -11.04 -24.10 -3.58
N ARG A 461 -11.71 -23.03 -4.05
CA ARG A 461 -11.22 -21.66 -3.89
C ARG A 461 -11.33 -21.21 -2.44
N ALA A 462 -12.44 -21.54 -1.77
CA ALA A 462 -12.59 -21.29 -0.34
C ALA A 462 -11.47 -21.95 0.48
N ALA A 463 -11.16 -23.23 0.21
CA ALA A 463 -10.06 -23.94 0.88
C ALA A 463 -8.68 -23.30 0.61
N ALA A 464 -8.43 -22.84 -0.63
CA ALA A 464 -7.19 -22.10 -0.94
C ALA A 464 -7.09 -20.78 -0.17
N ILE A 465 -8.19 -20.03 -0.05
CA ILE A 465 -8.25 -18.81 0.77
C ILE A 465 -7.99 -19.13 2.23
N MET A 466 -8.57 -20.21 2.76
CA MET A 466 -8.31 -20.65 4.14
C MET A 466 -6.82 -20.91 4.37
N ALA A 467 -6.16 -21.59 3.43
CA ALA A 467 -4.73 -21.84 3.49
C ALA A 467 -3.90 -20.54 3.41
N GLN A 468 -4.28 -19.60 2.54
CA GLN A 468 -3.63 -18.30 2.42
C GLN A 468 -3.77 -17.44 3.69
N GLN A 469 -4.93 -17.49 4.36
CA GLN A 469 -5.18 -16.72 5.59
C GLN A 469 -4.61 -17.41 6.83
N SER A 470 -4.43 -18.73 6.82
CA SER A 470 -4.03 -19.48 8.02
C SER A 470 -2.77 -18.95 8.72
N PRO A 471 -1.66 -18.61 8.02
CA PRO A 471 -0.45 -18.07 8.66
C PRO A 471 -0.69 -16.75 9.39
N PHE A 472 -1.73 -16.02 9.00
CA PHE A 472 -2.15 -14.74 9.58
C PHE A 472 -3.16 -14.94 10.72
N MET A 473 -3.78 -16.10 10.84
CA MET A 473 -4.81 -16.36 11.88
C MET A 473 -4.29 -17.24 13.01
N SER A 474 -3.19 -17.97 12.79
CA SER A 474 -2.50 -18.75 13.81
C SER A 474 -1.47 -17.88 14.53
N LEU A 475 -1.75 -17.57 15.80
CA LEU A 475 -0.77 -17.00 16.72
C LEU A 475 -0.36 -18.04 17.76
#